data_AF-A0A8B6EYZ5-F1
#
_entry.id   AF-A0A8B6EYZ5-F1
#
_cell.length_a   1.000
_cell.length_b   1.000
_cell.length_c   1.000
_cell.angle_alpha   90.00
_cell.angle_beta   90.00
_cell.angle_gamma   90.00
#
_symmetry.space_group_name_H-M   'P 1'
#
loop_
_entity.id
_entity.type
_entity.pdbx_description
1 polymer ?
#
loop_
_entity_poly.entity_id
_entity_poly.type
_entity_poly.pdbx_seq_one_letter_code
_entity_poly.pdbx_strand_id
1 'polypeptide(L)'
;MESVINIGSNKDNDPVRESKCVASLIVLYRPFILSISLIQLGLSVLEGGECPKYLNIMLAEKEAEEYQQFRRGLSKTGILQLLKEKPTIGYLFQQNSGRLTVGKLIHILKPEFAEAGTNKRTAEERLYSSFVKYIRKSAAGQRGQVTLEKILQFSTGSPEEPVLGFSIAPRVNFAAINGDFPTASTCINQLTLPVTLKNEDELFEKFDMAFMNNYFGLR
;
A
#
# COMPACT_ATOMS: atom_id res chain seq x y z
N MET A 1 -35.45 34.28 -67.27
CA MET A 1 -36.57 33.34 -67.11
C MET A 1 -36.30 32.53 -65.85
N GLU A 2 -37.11 32.77 -64.82
CA GLU A 2 -37.59 31.88 -63.75
C GLU A 2 -36.56 30.91 -63.10
N SER A 3 -36.36 30.82 -61.77
CA SER A 3 -37.24 30.92 -60.59
C SER A 3 -36.31 30.88 -59.34
N VAL A 4 -36.35 31.75 -58.32
CA VAL A 4 -37.27 31.84 -57.14
C VAL A 4 -37.58 30.45 -56.57
N ILE A 5 -37.17 30.06 -55.35
CA ILE A 5 -37.93 30.25 -54.10
C ILE A 5 -37.02 30.54 -52.89
N ASN A 6 -37.49 31.54 -52.14
CA ASN A 6 -37.02 32.10 -50.88
C ASN A 6 -37.72 31.40 -49.69
N ILE A 7 -36.99 31.03 -48.65
CA ILE A 7 -37.49 30.88 -47.27
C ILE A 7 -36.35 31.45 -46.41
N GLY A 8 -36.48 32.59 -45.75
CA GLY A 8 -37.52 32.88 -44.79
C GLY A 8 -36.81 33.08 -43.44
N SER A 9 -36.66 34.35 -43.11
CA SER A 9 -36.11 34.99 -41.93
C SER A 9 -36.28 34.27 -40.57
N ASN A 10 -35.17 34.30 -39.81
CA ASN A 10 -35.07 34.88 -38.47
C ASN A 10 -35.79 34.15 -37.30
N LYS A 11 -35.01 33.65 -36.32
CA LYS A 11 -34.91 34.21 -34.95
C LYS A 11 -34.23 33.24 -33.97
N ASP A 12 -33.46 33.86 -33.06
CA ASP A 12 -33.04 33.38 -31.74
C ASP A 12 -31.93 32.32 -31.66
N ASN A 13 -30.70 32.77 -31.99
CA ASN A 13 -29.50 32.27 -31.33
C ASN A 13 -29.46 32.83 -29.91
N ASP A 14 -30.08 32.09 -28.98
CA ASP A 14 -30.15 32.46 -27.57
C ASP A 14 -29.05 31.69 -26.79
N PRO A 15 -27.89 32.31 -26.46
CA PRO A 15 -26.74 31.63 -25.83
C PRO A 15 -27.05 31.10 -24.41
N VAL A 16 -28.22 31.44 -23.88
CA VAL A 16 -28.74 30.98 -22.58
C VAL A 16 -29.24 29.53 -22.66
N ARG A 17 -29.65 29.04 -23.83
CA ARG A 17 -30.26 27.71 -23.98
C ARG A 17 -29.24 26.58 -24.18
N GLU A 18 -28.14 26.86 -24.88
CA GLU A 18 -27.00 25.92 -24.98
C GLU A 18 -26.28 25.80 -23.63
N SER A 19 -26.13 26.91 -22.88
CA SER A 19 -25.53 26.91 -21.54
C SER A 19 -26.33 26.04 -20.53
N LYS A 20 -27.65 25.95 -20.67
CA LYS A 20 -28.50 25.08 -19.82
C LYS A 20 -28.41 23.59 -20.16
N CYS A 21 -28.09 23.26 -21.42
CA CYS A 21 -27.91 21.87 -21.87
C CYS A 21 -26.53 21.33 -21.45
N VAL A 22 -25.48 22.15 -21.57
CA VAL A 22 -24.12 21.79 -21.12
C VAL A 22 -24.04 21.73 -19.59
N ALA A 23 -24.74 22.64 -18.88
CA ALA A 23 -24.85 22.57 -17.42
C ALA A 23 -25.62 21.31 -16.94
N SER A 24 -26.67 20.88 -17.65
CA SER A 24 -27.41 19.66 -17.31
C SER A 24 -26.59 18.38 -17.54
N LEU A 25 -25.73 18.34 -18.57
CA LEU A 25 -24.82 17.21 -18.80
C LEU A 25 -23.68 17.14 -17.77
N ILE A 26 -23.17 18.28 -17.30
CA ILE A 26 -22.15 18.32 -16.22
C ILE A 26 -22.75 17.89 -14.86
N VAL A 27 -24.04 18.18 -14.61
CA VAL A 27 -24.74 17.76 -13.38
C VAL A 27 -25.08 16.26 -13.41
N LEU A 28 -25.37 15.68 -14.58
CA LEU A 28 -25.69 14.25 -14.72
C LEU A 28 -24.47 13.32 -14.69
N TYR A 29 -23.28 13.79 -15.07
CA TYR A 29 -22.03 13.01 -15.01
C TYR A 29 -21.20 13.22 -13.73
N ARG A 30 -21.57 14.20 -12.89
CA ARG A 30 -20.92 14.46 -11.59
C ARG A 30 -20.81 13.24 -10.66
N PRO A 31 -21.82 12.35 -10.52
CA PRO A 31 -21.67 11.19 -9.64
C PRO A 31 -20.75 10.10 -10.22
N PHE A 32 -20.44 10.14 -11.52
CA PHE A 32 -19.60 9.13 -12.18
C PHE A 32 -18.11 9.53 -12.24
N ILE A 33 -17.81 10.84 -12.17
CA ILE A 33 -16.42 11.33 -12.09
C ILE A 33 -15.94 11.32 -10.63
N LEU A 34 -16.84 11.57 -9.66
CA LEU A 34 -16.56 11.47 -8.23
C LEU A 34 -16.15 10.06 -7.77
N SER A 35 -16.61 9.01 -8.48
CA SER A 35 -16.19 7.64 -8.17
C SER A 35 -14.75 7.38 -8.59
N ILE A 36 -14.27 7.97 -9.69
CA ILE A 36 -12.94 7.67 -10.24
C ILE A 36 -11.84 8.15 -9.30
N SER A 37 -11.99 9.31 -8.66
CA SER A 37 -10.99 9.85 -7.73
C SER A 37 -10.92 9.10 -6.39
N LEU A 38 -12.06 8.63 -5.87
CA LEU A 38 -12.11 7.73 -4.70
C LEU A 38 -11.57 6.33 -5.04
N ILE A 39 -11.85 5.85 -6.25
CA ILE A 39 -11.28 4.62 -6.79
C ILE A 39 -9.77 4.78 -6.96
N GLN A 40 -9.26 5.93 -7.42
CA GLN A 40 -7.82 6.21 -7.50
C GLN A 40 -7.16 6.24 -6.13
N LEU A 41 -7.84 6.78 -5.10
CA LEU A 41 -7.35 6.76 -3.72
C LEU A 41 -7.33 5.33 -3.16
N GLY A 42 -8.41 4.58 -3.38
CA GLY A 42 -8.51 3.17 -3.04
C GLY A 42 -7.45 2.33 -3.76
N LEU A 43 -7.25 2.54 -5.06
CA LEU A 43 -6.22 1.86 -5.86
C LEU A 43 -4.82 2.28 -5.46
N SER A 44 -4.55 3.55 -5.15
CA SER A 44 -3.22 3.98 -4.68
C SER A 44 -2.85 3.31 -3.35
N VAL A 45 -3.84 3.10 -2.48
CA VAL A 45 -3.68 2.38 -1.21
C VAL A 45 -3.61 0.85 -1.42
N LEU A 46 -4.35 0.31 -2.38
CA LEU A 46 -4.41 -1.13 -2.70
C LEU A 46 -3.23 -1.63 -3.55
N GLU A 47 -2.65 -0.78 -4.40
CA GLU A 47 -1.52 -1.10 -5.29
C GLU A 47 -0.15 -0.84 -4.65
N GLY A 48 -0.12 -0.50 -3.35
CA GLY A 48 1.13 -0.28 -2.62
C GLY A 48 1.93 0.91 -3.15
N GLY A 49 1.28 1.89 -3.79
CA GLY A 49 1.90 3.18 -4.06
C GLY A 49 2.38 3.78 -2.74
N GLU A 50 3.56 4.42 -2.73
CA GLU A 50 4.05 5.19 -1.60
C GLU A 50 2.88 6.03 -1.08
N CYS A 51 2.32 5.78 0.12
CA CYS A 51 1.28 6.63 0.70
C CYS A 51 1.77 8.07 0.62
N PRO A 52 1.28 8.87 -0.33
CA PRO A 52 1.93 10.14 -0.63
C PRO A 52 1.86 11.05 0.58
N LYS A 53 2.59 12.18 0.55
CA LYS A 53 2.63 13.23 1.59
C LYS A 53 1.26 13.92 1.76
N TYR A 54 0.21 13.12 1.86
CA TYR A 54 -1.17 13.43 1.59
C TYR A 54 -1.87 13.98 2.80
N LEU A 55 -1.39 13.76 4.02
CA LEU A 55 -2.07 14.38 5.15
C LEU A 55 -2.09 15.92 4.98
N ASN A 56 -0.98 16.54 4.60
CA ASN A 56 -0.95 17.98 4.34
C ASN A 56 -1.79 18.39 3.11
N ILE A 57 -1.84 17.56 2.07
CA ILE A 57 -2.60 17.85 0.84
C ILE A 57 -4.11 17.62 1.05
N MET A 58 -4.50 16.64 1.85
CA MET A 58 -5.87 16.25 2.17
C MET A 58 -6.48 17.13 3.26
N LEU A 59 -5.66 17.66 4.15
CA LEU A 59 -6.07 18.66 5.14
C LEU A 59 -6.06 20.09 4.61
N ALA A 60 -5.42 20.34 3.45
CA ALA A 60 -5.49 21.64 2.80
C ALA A 60 -6.96 22.04 2.59
N GLU A 61 -7.28 23.31 2.79
CA GLU A 61 -8.62 23.87 2.54
C GLU A 61 -8.86 23.94 1.04
N LYS A 62 -9.17 22.79 0.44
CA LYS A 62 -9.60 22.67 -0.94
C LYS A 62 -11.13 22.62 -1.00
N GLU A 63 -11.67 23.32 -1.99
CA GLU A 63 -13.11 23.43 -2.26
C GLU A 63 -13.72 22.15 -2.85
N ALA A 64 -12.87 21.22 -3.29
CA ALA A 64 -13.31 19.98 -3.92
C ALA A 64 -14.07 19.06 -2.94
N GLU A 65 -15.18 18.49 -3.41
CA GLU A 65 -16.18 17.78 -2.60
C GLU A 65 -15.60 16.54 -1.90
N GLU A 66 -14.67 15.85 -2.54
CA GLU A 66 -13.97 14.67 -2.03
C GLU A 66 -13.13 15.01 -0.80
N TYR A 67 -12.48 16.19 -0.81
CA TYR A 67 -11.70 16.67 0.33
C TYR A 67 -12.60 17.05 1.50
N GLN A 68 -13.78 17.63 1.21
CA GLN A 68 -14.77 17.94 2.23
C GLN A 68 -15.38 16.67 2.83
N GLN A 69 -15.67 15.65 2.01
CA GLN A 69 -16.16 14.34 2.47
C GLN A 69 -15.12 13.64 3.36
N PHE A 70 -13.85 13.63 2.94
CA PHE A 70 -12.76 13.07 3.73
C PHE A 70 -12.55 13.82 5.05
N ARG A 71 -12.52 15.17 5.03
CA ARG A 71 -12.46 16.00 6.25
C ARG A 71 -13.64 15.75 7.17
N ARG A 72 -14.85 15.56 6.63
CA ARG A 72 -16.04 15.19 7.42
C ARG A 72 -15.86 13.83 8.07
N GLY A 73 -15.26 12.86 7.37
CA GLY A 73 -14.87 11.56 7.94
C GLY A 73 -13.89 11.70 9.10
N LEU A 74 -12.79 12.43 8.91
CA LEU A 74 -11.80 12.71 9.96
C LEU A 74 -12.37 13.49 11.14
N SER A 75 -13.33 14.38 10.90
CA SER A 75 -14.02 15.13 11.96
C SER A 75 -14.91 14.23 12.81
N LYS A 76 -15.53 13.21 12.22
CA LYS A 76 -16.34 12.22 12.95
C LYS A 76 -15.51 11.30 13.84
N THR A 77 -14.24 11.05 13.51
CA THR A 77 -13.32 10.22 14.31
C THR A 77 -12.56 11.03 15.37
N GLY A 78 -12.69 12.36 15.38
CA GLY A 78 -11.93 13.25 16.27
C GLY A 78 -10.51 13.56 15.78
N ILE A 79 -10.05 12.91 14.70
CA ILE A 79 -8.67 13.05 14.19
C ILE A 79 -8.44 14.48 13.67
N LEU A 80 -9.44 15.09 13.02
CA LEU A 80 -9.30 16.45 12.50
C LEU A 80 -9.13 17.49 13.62
N GLN A 81 -9.87 17.36 14.71
CA GLN A 81 -9.79 18.22 15.89
C GLN A 81 -8.42 18.05 16.54
N LEU A 82 -8.00 16.80 16.72
CA LEU A 82 -6.71 16.45 17.30
C LEU A 82 -5.53 17.01 16.50
N LEU A 83 -5.60 16.97 15.16
CA LEU A 83 -4.60 17.56 14.27
C LEU A 83 -4.55 19.10 14.35
N LYS A 84 -5.70 19.75 14.56
CA LYS A 84 -5.77 21.21 14.74
C LYS A 84 -5.21 21.64 16.10
N GLU A 85 -5.54 20.91 17.16
CA GLU A 85 -5.08 21.20 18.52
C GLU A 85 -3.59 20.88 18.70
N LYS A 86 -3.12 19.79 18.07
CA LYS A 86 -1.73 19.33 18.16
C LYS A 86 -1.18 18.97 16.78
N PRO A 87 -0.67 19.96 16.01
CA PRO A 87 -0.14 19.75 14.66
C PRO A 87 0.99 18.72 14.58
N THR A 88 1.72 18.47 15.68
CA THR A 88 2.79 17.46 15.73
C THR A 88 2.29 16.04 15.44
N ILE A 89 1.00 15.76 15.62
CA ILE A 89 0.41 14.46 15.29
C ILE A 89 0.47 14.19 13.78
N GLY A 90 0.56 15.24 12.96
CA GLY A 90 0.79 15.11 11.52
C GLY A 90 2.06 14.32 11.17
N TYR A 91 3.08 14.32 12.04
CA TYR A 91 4.29 13.53 11.83
C TYR A 91 4.05 12.02 11.88
N LEU A 92 2.97 11.55 12.52
CA LEU A 92 2.63 10.12 12.56
C LEU A 92 2.16 9.57 11.22
N PHE A 93 1.72 10.46 10.32
CA PHE A 93 1.22 10.10 8.98
C PHE A 93 2.24 10.40 7.88
N GLN A 94 3.46 10.80 8.25
CA GLN A 94 4.55 11.02 7.31
C GLN A 94 5.37 9.75 7.17
N GLN A 95 5.80 9.46 5.95
CA GLN A 95 6.75 8.39 5.72
C GLN A 95 8.10 8.74 6.33
N ASN A 96 8.74 7.74 6.93
CA ASN A 96 10.07 7.88 7.50
C ASN A 96 11.14 7.63 6.43
N SER A 97 11.86 8.67 6.01
CA SER A 97 12.91 8.57 4.99
C SER A 97 14.17 7.79 5.42
N GLY A 98 14.17 7.15 6.58
CA GLY A 98 15.28 6.34 7.07
C GLY A 98 15.45 5.04 6.28
N ARG A 99 16.62 4.87 5.66
CA ARG A 99 16.96 3.63 4.92
C ARG A 99 16.94 2.42 5.86
N LEU A 100 16.22 1.38 5.47
CA LEU A 100 16.20 0.12 6.22
C LEU A 100 17.56 -0.58 6.07
N THR A 101 18.13 -1.03 7.20
CA THR A 101 19.39 -1.77 7.21
C THR A 101 19.15 -3.23 7.54
N VAL A 102 20.09 -4.11 7.18
CA VAL A 102 20.02 -5.55 7.52
C VAL A 102 19.86 -5.75 9.03
N GLY A 103 20.65 -5.04 9.84
CA GLY A 103 20.58 -5.14 11.29
C GLY A 103 19.21 -4.70 11.84
N LYS A 104 18.66 -3.61 11.29
CA LYS A 104 17.34 -3.12 11.67
C LYS A 104 16.24 -4.12 11.30
N LEU A 105 16.27 -4.68 10.10
CA LEU A 105 15.28 -5.68 9.67
C LEU A 105 15.32 -6.95 10.54
N ILE A 106 16.52 -7.45 10.86
CA ILE A 106 16.69 -8.61 11.75
C ILE A 106 16.18 -8.31 13.17
N HIS A 107 16.39 -7.09 13.66
CA HIS A 107 15.89 -6.66 14.96
C HIS A 107 14.35 -6.57 15.00
N ILE A 108 13.74 -6.13 13.90
CA ILE A 108 12.28 -6.05 13.75
C ILE A 108 11.66 -7.45 13.63
N LEU A 109 12.19 -8.30 12.75
CA LEU A 109 11.68 -9.65 12.46
C LEU A 109 12.31 -10.70 13.36
N LYS A 110 11.84 -10.77 14.62
CA LYS A 110 12.37 -11.71 15.61
C LYS A 110 11.84 -13.13 15.39
N PRO A 111 12.71 -14.15 15.37
CA PRO A 111 12.26 -15.53 15.21
C PRO A 111 11.62 -16.09 16.47
N GLU A 112 10.50 -16.79 16.31
CA GLU A 112 9.86 -17.62 17.30
C GLU A 112 10.15 -19.08 16.98
N PHE A 113 11.14 -19.60 17.68
CA PHE A 113 11.60 -20.95 17.49
C PHE A 113 10.94 -21.93 18.48
N ALA A 114 10.95 -23.21 18.13
CA ALA A 114 10.59 -24.30 19.02
C ALA A 114 11.54 -24.43 20.23
N GLU A 115 11.16 -25.32 21.15
CA GLU A 115 11.94 -25.61 22.36
C GLU A 115 13.35 -26.13 22.02
N ALA A 116 14.32 -25.71 22.82
CA ALA A 116 15.72 -26.10 22.66
C ALA A 116 15.90 -27.62 22.78
N GLY A 117 16.85 -28.17 22.01
CA GLY A 117 17.15 -29.61 22.01
C GLY A 117 16.21 -30.47 21.14
N THR A 118 15.22 -29.87 20.48
CA THR A 118 14.36 -30.60 19.52
C THR A 118 14.96 -30.60 18.12
N ASN A 119 14.77 -31.70 17.37
CA ASN A 119 15.11 -31.74 15.94
C ASN A 119 14.38 -30.64 15.15
N LYS A 120 13.18 -30.28 15.60
CA LYS A 120 12.38 -29.17 15.05
C LYS A 120 13.16 -27.85 15.17
N ARG A 121 13.63 -27.51 16.36
CA ARG A 121 14.44 -26.30 16.60
C ARG A 121 15.68 -26.24 15.70
N THR A 122 16.41 -27.35 15.57
CA THR A 122 17.60 -27.40 14.70
C THR A 122 17.26 -27.12 13.24
N ALA A 123 16.14 -27.63 12.73
CA ALA A 123 15.69 -27.34 11.37
C ALA A 123 15.32 -25.86 11.19
N GLU A 124 14.62 -25.27 12.17
CA GLU A 124 14.23 -23.86 12.14
C GLU A 124 15.44 -22.92 12.21
N GLU A 125 16.43 -23.21 13.04
CA GLU A 125 17.66 -22.42 13.12
C GLU A 125 18.47 -22.44 11.83
N ARG A 126 18.54 -23.61 11.16
CA ARG A 126 19.18 -23.73 9.84
C ARG A 126 18.43 -22.90 8.81
N LEU A 127 17.10 -22.99 8.79
CA LEU A 127 16.26 -22.22 7.87
C LEU A 127 16.38 -20.71 8.12
N TYR A 128 16.33 -20.28 9.38
CA TYR A 128 16.51 -18.88 9.75
C TYR A 128 17.90 -18.36 9.39
N SER A 129 18.94 -19.18 9.56
CA SER A 129 20.30 -18.83 9.14
C SER A 129 20.37 -18.58 7.63
N SER A 130 19.71 -19.43 6.83
CA SER A 130 19.57 -19.22 5.39
C SER A 130 18.77 -17.96 5.06
N PHE A 131 17.69 -17.67 5.79
CA PHE A 131 16.93 -16.44 5.64
C PHE A 131 17.75 -15.17 5.95
N VAL A 132 18.59 -15.20 7.00
CA VAL A 132 19.49 -14.08 7.31
C VAL A 132 20.54 -13.89 6.20
N LYS A 133 21.07 -14.98 5.62
CA LYS A 133 21.95 -14.91 4.45
C LYS A 133 21.23 -14.29 3.26
N TYR A 134 19.97 -14.69 3.02
CA TYR A 134 19.13 -14.12 1.97
C TYR A 134 18.98 -12.60 2.14
N ILE A 135 18.59 -12.13 3.33
CA ILE A 135 18.49 -10.69 3.65
C ILE A 135 19.78 -9.94 3.31
N ARG A 136 20.95 -10.50 3.66
CA ARG A 136 22.26 -9.90 3.34
C ARG A 136 22.51 -9.84 1.83
N LYS A 137 22.21 -10.92 1.11
CA LYS A 137 22.33 -10.97 -0.36
C LYS A 137 21.39 -9.97 -1.03
N SER A 138 20.15 -9.84 -0.56
CA SER A 138 19.17 -8.85 -1.05
C SER A 138 19.64 -7.42 -0.80
N ALA A 139 20.17 -7.11 0.39
CA ALA A 139 20.75 -5.80 0.69
C ALA A 139 21.96 -5.46 -0.20
N ALA A 140 22.73 -6.46 -0.62
CA ALA A 140 23.86 -6.33 -1.54
C ALA A 140 23.43 -6.24 -3.02
N GLY A 141 22.13 -6.29 -3.34
CA GLY A 141 21.62 -6.27 -4.71
C GLY A 141 21.81 -7.58 -5.48
N GLN A 142 22.07 -8.70 -4.78
CA GLN A 142 22.35 -10.00 -5.39
C GLN A 142 21.11 -10.88 -5.59
N ARG A 143 19.92 -10.42 -5.18
CA ARG A 143 18.63 -11.13 -5.31
C ARG A 143 17.64 -10.36 -6.19
N GLY A 144 18.12 -9.91 -7.36
CA GLY A 144 17.31 -9.17 -8.32
C GLY A 144 16.75 -7.87 -7.76
N GLN A 145 15.43 -7.69 -7.84
CA GLN A 145 14.73 -6.47 -7.39
C GLN A 145 14.15 -6.58 -5.96
N VAL A 146 14.49 -7.63 -5.19
CA VAL A 146 14.03 -7.75 -3.81
C VAL A 146 14.86 -6.82 -2.92
N THR A 147 14.19 -5.84 -2.31
CA THR A 147 14.79 -4.93 -1.34
C THR A 147 14.40 -5.31 0.09
N LEU A 148 15.05 -4.72 1.09
CA LEU A 148 14.70 -4.97 2.49
C LEU A 148 13.29 -4.47 2.82
N GLU A 149 12.90 -3.36 2.19
CA GLU A 149 11.59 -2.74 2.32
C GLU A 149 10.49 -3.66 1.79
N LYS A 150 10.73 -4.37 0.67
CA LYS A 150 9.79 -5.38 0.16
C LYS A 150 9.60 -6.55 1.13
N ILE A 151 10.67 -7.01 1.77
CA ILE A 151 10.60 -8.08 2.78
C ILE A 151 9.79 -7.62 4.00
N LEU A 152 10.01 -6.39 4.46
CA LEU A 152 9.26 -5.81 5.58
C LEU A 152 7.79 -5.57 5.22
N GLN A 153 7.53 -5.06 4.01
CA GLN A 153 6.18 -4.82 3.49
C GLN A 153 5.41 -6.11 3.34
N PHE A 154 6.03 -7.17 2.84
CA PHE A 154 5.41 -8.49 2.78
C PHE A 154 4.98 -8.97 4.17
N SER A 155 5.81 -8.75 5.19
CA SER A 155 5.58 -9.26 6.54
C SER A 155 4.59 -8.43 7.37
N THR A 156 4.56 -7.11 7.16
CA THR A 156 3.86 -6.14 8.03
C THR A 156 2.84 -5.27 7.30
N GLY A 157 2.81 -5.31 5.97
CA GLY A 157 2.04 -4.40 5.13
C GLY A 157 2.67 -3.01 4.95
N SER A 158 3.78 -2.71 5.62
CA SER A 158 4.49 -1.42 5.53
C SER A 158 5.94 -1.60 5.09
N PRO A 159 6.46 -0.80 4.14
CA PRO A 159 7.87 -0.85 3.73
C PRO A 159 8.82 -0.29 4.80
N GLU A 160 8.29 0.36 5.83
CA GLU A 160 9.04 1.03 6.88
C GLU A 160 8.44 0.78 8.27
N GLU A 161 9.26 0.94 9.30
CA GLU A 161 8.81 0.91 10.68
C GLU A 161 8.05 2.20 11.03
N PRO A 162 6.85 2.13 11.62
CA PRO A 162 6.10 3.31 12.05
C PRO A 162 6.90 4.19 13.01
N VAL A 163 6.61 5.49 13.04
CA VAL A 163 7.32 6.47 13.90
C VAL A 163 7.30 6.09 15.39
N LEU A 164 6.22 5.46 15.85
CA LEU A 164 6.06 4.98 17.23
C LEU A 164 6.42 3.50 17.40
N GLY A 165 6.99 2.88 16.37
CA GLY A 165 7.20 1.43 16.30
C GLY A 165 5.90 0.66 16.07
N PHE A 166 6.01 -0.66 16.04
CA PHE A 166 4.87 -1.56 15.85
C PHE A 166 4.16 -1.84 17.19
N SER A 167 2.83 -1.67 17.23
CA SER A 167 2.03 -2.04 18.40
C SER A 167 2.04 -3.55 18.67
N ILE A 168 2.06 -4.36 17.60
CA ILE A 168 2.27 -5.80 17.66
C ILE A 168 3.65 -6.08 17.09
N ALA A 169 4.57 -6.56 17.93
CA ALA A 169 5.93 -6.84 17.51
C ALA A 169 5.95 -7.83 16.33
N PRO A 170 6.62 -7.49 15.21
CA PRO A 170 6.76 -8.41 14.09
C PRO A 170 7.57 -9.65 14.48
N ARG A 171 7.23 -10.78 13.87
CA ARG A 171 7.85 -12.07 14.20
C ARG A 171 7.97 -13.00 13.00
N VAL A 172 8.92 -13.91 13.08
CA VAL A 172 9.15 -14.99 12.11
C VAL A 172 8.80 -16.31 12.75
N ASN A 173 7.77 -16.98 12.23
CA ASN A 173 7.35 -18.31 12.63
C ASN A 173 7.78 -19.35 11.58
N PHE A 174 7.76 -20.62 11.98
CA PHE A 174 8.16 -21.74 11.15
C PHE A 174 7.07 -22.81 11.15
N ALA A 175 6.62 -23.21 9.97
CA ALA A 175 5.57 -24.21 9.84
C ALA A 175 5.79 -25.10 8.62
N ALA A 176 5.30 -26.34 8.68
CA ALA A 176 5.13 -27.17 7.50
C ALA A 176 3.88 -26.67 6.75
N ILE A 177 4.09 -25.81 5.76
CA ILE A 177 3.01 -25.19 4.98
C ILE A 177 2.81 -25.99 3.68
N ASN A 178 1.57 -26.11 3.22
CA ASN A 178 1.27 -26.62 1.90
C ASN A 178 1.76 -25.60 0.84
N GLY A 179 2.88 -25.93 0.20
CA GLY A 179 3.59 -25.04 -0.72
C GLY A 179 4.85 -24.48 -0.07
N ASP A 180 5.99 -24.60 -0.77
CA ASP A 180 7.31 -24.17 -0.28
C ASP A 180 7.52 -22.65 -0.37
N PHE A 181 6.49 -21.84 -0.12
CA PHE A 181 6.56 -20.38 -0.19
C PHE A 181 6.42 -19.74 1.20
N PRO A 182 7.18 -18.67 1.50
CA PRO A 182 6.87 -17.79 2.61
C PRO A 182 5.43 -17.29 2.53
N THR A 183 4.80 -17.18 3.68
CA THR A 183 3.46 -16.57 3.82
C THR A 183 3.51 -15.51 4.91
N ALA A 184 2.59 -14.55 4.85
CA ALA A 184 2.51 -13.52 5.87
C ALA A 184 1.08 -13.28 6.33
N SER A 185 0.94 -12.94 7.60
CA SER A 185 -0.29 -12.45 8.22
C SER A 185 -0.04 -11.03 8.71
N THR A 186 -0.26 -10.06 7.83
CA THR A 186 0.05 -8.65 8.07
C THR A 186 -0.73 -8.05 9.23
N CYS A 187 -1.96 -8.52 9.50
CA CYS A 187 -2.77 -8.08 10.64
C CYS A 187 -2.10 -8.32 12.00
N ILE A 188 -1.18 -9.28 12.07
CA ILE A 188 -0.46 -9.66 13.29
C ILE A 188 1.06 -9.58 13.13
N ASN A 189 1.53 -8.95 12.04
CA ASN A 189 2.94 -8.80 11.68
C ASN A 189 3.75 -10.10 11.71
N GLN A 190 3.17 -11.21 11.22
CA GLN A 190 3.81 -12.51 11.25
C GLN A 190 4.25 -12.95 9.85
N LEU A 191 5.55 -13.16 9.68
CA LEU A 191 6.13 -13.90 8.56
C LEU A 191 6.21 -15.38 8.94
N THR A 192 5.73 -16.28 8.09
CA THR A 192 5.86 -17.73 8.30
C THR A 192 6.72 -18.33 7.20
N LEU A 193 7.87 -18.89 7.60
CA LEU A 193 8.80 -19.57 6.69
C LEU A 193 8.46 -21.07 6.63
N PRO A 194 8.37 -21.65 5.43
CA PRO A 194 8.09 -23.07 5.27
C PRO A 194 9.30 -23.91 5.67
N VAL A 195 9.14 -24.79 6.65
CA VAL A 195 10.19 -25.76 7.02
C VAL A 195 10.33 -26.76 5.87
N THR A 196 11.43 -26.64 5.12
CA THR A 196 11.69 -27.43 3.91
C THR A 196 13.10 -28.00 3.94
N LEU A 197 13.32 -29.12 3.25
CA LEU A 197 14.63 -29.79 3.12
C LEU A 197 15.39 -29.35 1.86
N LYS A 198 14.90 -28.33 1.17
CA LYS A 198 15.50 -27.81 -0.07
C LYS A 198 16.87 -27.22 0.18
N ASN A 199 17.68 -27.22 -0.88
CA ASN A 199 18.96 -26.52 -0.89
C ASN A 199 18.75 -24.99 -0.81
N GLU A 200 19.83 -24.26 -0.56
CA GLU A 200 19.79 -22.80 -0.36
C GLU A 200 19.30 -22.06 -1.63
N ASP A 201 19.67 -22.53 -2.82
CA ASP A 201 19.34 -21.85 -4.08
C ASP A 201 17.84 -21.94 -4.40
N GLU A 202 17.26 -23.14 -4.32
CA GLU A 202 15.81 -23.34 -4.50
C GLU A 202 15.00 -22.57 -3.44
N LEU A 203 15.48 -22.54 -2.20
CA LEU A 203 14.86 -21.78 -1.13
C LEU A 203 14.84 -20.28 -1.48
N PHE A 204 15.96 -19.76 -1.97
CA PHE A 204 16.05 -18.34 -2.28
C PHE A 204 15.22 -17.95 -3.52
N GLU A 205 15.06 -18.83 -4.50
CA GLU A 205 14.13 -18.60 -5.61
C GLU A 205 12.69 -18.47 -5.11
N LYS A 206 12.29 -19.30 -4.13
CA LYS A 206 10.95 -19.18 -3.49
C LYS A 206 10.80 -17.89 -2.71
N PHE A 207 11.86 -17.43 -2.05
CA PHE A 207 11.88 -16.13 -1.39
C PHE A 207 11.76 -14.98 -2.40
N ASP A 208 12.50 -15.04 -3.51
CA ASP A 208 12.40 -14.04 -4.57
C ASP A 208 10.98 -13.95 -5.12
N MET A 209 10.37 -15.09 -5.45
CA MET A 209 8.98 -15.14 -5.92
C MET A 209 8.01 -14.54 -4.89
N ALA A 210 8.13 -14.91 -3.61
CA ALA A 210 7.23 -14.42 -2.57
C ALA A 210 7.39 -12.90 -2.33
N PHE A 211 8.62 -12.42 -2.16
CA PHE A 211 8.90 -11.02 -1.82
C PHE A 211 8.84 -10.07 -3.02
N MET A 212 8.82 -10.59 -4.25
CA MET A 212 8.53 -9.79 -5.45
C MET A 212 7.04 -9.60 -5.70
N ASN A 213 6.19 -10.46 -5.14
CA ASN A 213 4.75 -10.36 -5.33
C ASN A 213 4.17 -9.25 -4.43
N ASN A 214 4.03 -8.06 -5.01
CA ASN A 214 3.33 -6.93 -4.40
C ASN A 214 1.79 -7.08 -4.46
N TYR A 215 1.27 -8.13 -5.09
CA TYR A 215 -0.17 -8.33 -5.32
C TYR A 215 -0.67 -9.64 -4.72
N PHE A 216 -1.91 -9.63 -4.22
CA PHE A 216 -2.63 -10.83 -3.80
C PHE A 216 -2.94 -11.69 -5.03
N GLY A 217 -2.17 -12.78 -5.21
CA GLY A 217 -2.42 -13.77 -6.25
C GLY A 217 -1.79 -13.42 -7.59
N LEU A 218 -0.91 -14.28 -8.08
CA LEU A 218 -0.55 -14.31 -9.49
C LEU A 218 -1.80 -14.78 -10.28
N ARG A 219 -2.17 -14.04 -11.32
CA ARG A 219 -3.06 -14.53 -12.38
C ARG A 219 -2.35 -15.58 -13.23
#